data_AF-A0AAJ2U5V1-F1
#
_entry.id   AF-A0AAJ2U5V1-F1
#
_cell.length_a   1.000
_cell.length_b   1.000
_cell.length_c   1.000
_cell.angle_alpha   90.00
_cell.angle_beta   90.00
_cell.angle_gamma   90.00
#
_symmetry.space_group_name_H-M   'P 1'
#
loop_
_entity.id
_entity.type
_entity.pdbx_description
1 polymer ?
#
loop_
_entity_poly.entity_id
_entity_poly.type
_entity_poly.pdbx_seq_one_letter_code
_entity_poly.pdbx_strand_id
1 'polypeptide(L)'
;ILLSNMDYDVKELEDSKYSYFKAIDEANSAQELMAILEQYINEVSLAIFSVKNQPDNLNMKRMMEYIIDHYAEPLTLTELAKHFHFNPSYLSSYFSTHNKQGFSEYLN
;
A
#
# COMPACT_ATOMS: atom_id res chain seq x y z
N ILE A 1 -4.93 10.59 -10.40
CA ILE A 1 -5.93 10.49 -9.29
C ILE A 1 -5.21 10.34 -7.94
N LEU A 2 -5.84 10.60 -6.78
CA LEU A 2 -5.20 10.50 -5.45
C LEU A 2 -4.48 9.15 -5.20
N LEU A 3 -5.00 8.06 -5.77
CA LEU A 3 -4.41 6.72 -5.70
C LEU A 3 -3.11 6.57 -6.52
N SER A 4 -3.01 7.22 -7.69
CA SER A 4 -1.77 7.24 -8.47
C SER A 4 -0.64 7.96 -7.73
N ASN A 5 -0.96 8.96 -6.91
CA ASN A 5 0.02 9.64 -6.05
C ASN A 5 0.46 8.79 -4.83
N MET A 6 -0.18 7.64 -4.61
CA MET A 6 0.14 6.68 -3.55
C MET A 6 0.76 5.40 -4.14
N ASP A 7 1.34 5.49 -5.34
CA ASP A 7 1.98 4.40 -6.09
C ASP A 7 1.08 3.19 -6.39
N TYR A 8 -0.25 3.37 -6.35
CA TYR A 8 -1.16 2.34 -6.82
C TYR A 8 -1.21 2.33 -8.35
N ASP A 9 -1.09 1.14 -8.95
CA ASP A 9 -1.35 0.94 -10.37
C ASP A 9 -2.86 1.03 -10.62
N VAL A 10 -3.28 2.22 -11.05
CA VAL A 10 -4.69 2.55 -11.29
C VAL A 10 -4.97 2.80 -12.77
N LYS A 11 -4.11 2.37 -13.69
CA LYS A 11 -4.31 2.57 -15.13
C LYS A 11 -5.64 2.02 -15.62
N GLU A 12 -5.95 0.78 -15.28
CA GLU A 12 -7.22 0.14 -15.66
C GLU A 12 -8.43 0.87 -15.05
N LEU A 13 -8.26 1.43 -13.85
CA LEU A 13 -9.30 2.22 -13.18
C LEU A 13 -9.50 3.59 -13.85
N GLU A 14 -8.43 4.21 -14.35
CA GLU A 14 -8.47 5.45 -15.10
C GLU A 14 -9.10 5.25 -16.48
N ASP A 15 -8.80 4.13 -17.14
CA ASP A 15 -9.36 3.76 -18.45
C ASP A 15 -10.85 3.41 -18.36
N SER A 16 -11.27 2.74 -17.29
CA SER A 16 -12.68 2.36 -17.06
C SER A 16 -13.55 3.50 -16.52
N LYS A 17 -12.95 4.59 -15.99
CA LYS A 17 -13.66 5.73 -15.39
C LYS A 17 -14.76 6.31 -16.26
N TYR A 18 -14.49 6.51 -17.55
CA TYR A 18 -15.48 7.06 -18.49
C TYR A 18 -16.66 6.09 -18.69
N SER A 19 -16.38 4.78 -18.73
CA SER A 19 -17.42 3.75 -18.83
C SER A 19 -18.31 3.73 -17.60
N TYR A 20 -17.75 3.88 -16.41
CA TYR A 20 -18.51 3.98 -15.16
C TYR A 20 -19.38 5.24 -15.12
N PHE A 21 -18.85 6.40 -15.49
CA PHE A 21 -19.64 7.63 -15.54
C PHE A 21 -20.81 7.52 -16.51
N LYS A 22 -20.58 6.93 -17.69
CA LYS A 22 -21.63 6.68 -18.65
C LYS A 22 -22.69 5.71 -18.09
N ALA A 23 -22.27 4.59 -17.50
CA ALA A 23 -23.19 3.62 -16.92
C ALA A 23 -24.02 4.20 -15.76
N ILE A 24 -23.43 5.07 -14.93
CA ILE A 24 -24.13 5.79 -13.86
C ILE A 24 -25.18 6.74 -14.43
N ASP A 25 -24.85 7.48 -15.49
CA ASP A 25 -25.76 8.43 -16.15
C ASP A 25 -26.92 7.71 -16.86
N GLU A 26 -26.66 6.51 -17.40
CA GLU A 26 -27.65 5.68 -18.11
C GLU A 26 -28.46 4.77 -17.18
N ALA A 27 -28.15 4.72 -15.87
CA ALA A 27 -28.82 3.84 -14.92
C ALA A 27 -30.30 4.23 -14.74
N ASN A 28 -31.21 3.27 -14.95
CA ASN A 28 -32.66 3.51 -14.95
C ASN A 28 -33.32 3.19 -13.60
N SER A 29 -32.55 2.69 -12.63
CA SER A 29 -33.03 2.36 -11.30
C SER A 29 -31.94 2.51 -10.25
N ALA A 30 -32.37 2.70 -9.00
CA ALA A 30 -31.45 2.71 -7.87
C ALA A 30 -30.72 1.36 -7.71
N GLN A 31 -31.38 0.24 -8.03
CA GLN A 31 -30.75 -1.08 -8.00
C GLN A 31 -29.61 -1.21 -9.01
N GLU A 32 -29.82 -0.75 -10.24
CA GLU A 32 -28.80 -0.76 -11.30
C GLU A 32 -27.62 0.14 -10.93
N LEU A 33 -27.91 1.35 -10.43
CA LEU A 33 -26.87 2.26 -9.95
C LEU A 33 -26.06 1.64 -8.80
N MET A 34 -26.71 1.00 -7.84
CA MET A 34 -26.04 0.32 -6.73
C MET A 34 -25.11 -0.80 -7.23
N ALA A 35 -25.56 -1.61 -8.19
CA ALA A 35 -24.73 -2.67 -8.77
C ALA A 35 -23.48 -2.11 -9.47
N ILE A 36 -23.62 -1.00 -10.22
CA ILE A 36 -22.51 -0.33 -10.89
C ILE A 36 -21.50 0.21 -9.87
N LEU A 37 -21.99 0.83 -8.79
CA LEU A 37 -21.13 1.35 -7.72
C LEU A 37 -20.41 0.24 -6.96
N GLU A 38 -21.08 -0.87 -6.67
CA GLU A 38 -20.48 -2.05 -6.04
C GLU A 38 -19.38 -2.65 -6.92
N GLN A 39 -19.59 -2.75 -8.23
CA GLN A 39 -18.57 -3.20 -9.16
C GLN A 39 -17.35 -2.28 -9.14
N TYR A 40 -17.57 -0.97 -9.21
CA TYR A 40 -16.49 0.02 -9.16
C TYR A 40 -15.68 -0.09 -7.87
N ILE A 41 -16.34 -0.18 -6.72
CA ILE A 41 -15.67 -0.32 -5.41
C ILE A 41 -14.84 -1.60 -5.34
N ASN A 42 -15.33 -2.71 -5.91
CA ASN A 42 -14.58 -3.96 -5.97
C ASN A 42 -13.32 -3.84 -6.81
N GLU A 43 -13.39 -3.22 -8.00
CA GLU A 43 -12.22 -3.00 -8.85
C GLU A 43 -11.18 -2.08 -8.19
N VAL A 44 -11.62 -1.00 -7.55
CA VAL A 44 -10.75 -0.14 -6.73
C VAL A 44 -10.07 -0.94 -5.62
N SER A 45 -10.84 -1.78 -4.92
CA SER A 45 -10.31 -2.59 -3.82
C SER A 45 -9.24 -3.56 -4.31
N LEU A 46 -9.46 -4.22 -5.45
CA LEU A 46 -8.49 -5.13 -6.07
C LEU A 46 -7.19 -4.42 -6.45
N ALA A 47 -7.27 -3.23 -7.05
CA ALA A 47 -6.10 -2.40 -7.37
C ALA A 47 -5.31 -1.97 -6.11
N ILE A 48 -6.00 -1.74 -4.99
CA ILE A 48 -5.35 -1.44 -3.71
C ILE A 48 -4.68 -2.69 -3.13
N PHE A 49 -5.34 -3.85 -3.19
CA PHE A 49 -4.79 -5.11 -2.67
C PHE A 49 -3.60 -5.62 -3.46
N SER A 50 -3.56 -5.45 -4.78
CA SER A 50 -2.44 -5.89 -5.62
C SER A 50 -1.13 -5.18 -5.24
N VAL A 51 -1.20 -3.88 -4.94
CA VAL A 51 -0.03 -3.06 -4.55
C VAL A 51 0.40 -3.35 -3.12
N LYS A 52 -0.55 -3.54 -2.18
CA LYS A 52 -0.24 -3.96 -0.81
C LYS A 52 0.45 -5.34 -0.74
N ASN A 53 0.19 -6.21 -1.71
CA ASN A 53 0.77 -7.54 -1.80
C ASN A 53 2.06 -7.59 -2.64
N GLN A 54 2.61 -6.44 -3.07
CA GLN A 54 3.94 -6.43 -3.66
C GLN A 54 4.99 -6.87 -2.63
N PRO A 55 6.00 -7.66 -3.03
CA PRO A 55 7.01 -8.18 -2.11
C PRO A 55 7.68 -7.10 -1.25
N ASP A 56 7.96 -5.94 -1.85
CA ASP A 56 8.56 -4.82 -1.13
C ASP A 56 7.60 -4.24 -0.08
N ASN A 57 6.34 -3.96 -0.42
CA ASN A 57 5.36 -3.49 0.57
C ASN A 57 5.12 -4.50 1.70
N LEU A 58 5.14 -5.80 1.40
CA LEU A 58 5.01 -6.87 2.39
C LEU A 58 6.23 -6.94 3.32
N ASN A 59 7.45 -6.81 2.79
CA ASN A 59 8.67 -6.79 3.59
C ASN A 59 8.69 -5.58 4.53
N MET A 60 8.32 -4.40 4.01
CA MET A 60 8.21 -3.19 4.83
C MET A 60 7.16 -3.37 5.93
N LYS A 61 5.97 -3.86 5.60
CA LYS A 61 4.90 -4.11 6.58
C LYS A 61 5.37 -5.06 7.69
N ARG A 62 6.00 -6.18 7.34
CA ARG A 62 6.52 -7.15 8.32
C ARG A 62 7.63 -6.55 9.18
N MET A 63 8.50 -5.70 8.63
CA MET A 63 9.49 -4.96 9.43
C MET A 63 8.82 -4.04 10.45
N MET A 64 7.78 -3.31 10.06
CA MET A 64 7.05 -2.44 10.98
C MET A 64 6.34 -3.23 12.09
N GLU A 65 5.71 -4.35 11.75
CA GLU A 65 5.11 -5.27 12.72
C GLU A 65 6.18 -5.78 13.72
N TYR A 66 7.35 -6.20 13.23
CA TYR A 66 8.46 -6.64 14.07
C TYR A 66 8.95 -5.54 15.02
N ILE A 67 9.08 -4.30 14.53
CA ILE A 67 9.50 -3.14 15.33
C ILE A 67 8.49 -2.89 16.45
N ILE A 68 7.19 -2.92 16.15
CA ILE A 68 6.13 -2.73 17.15
C ILE A 68 6.19 -3.81 18.23
N ASP A 69 6.33 -5.08 17.83
CA ASP A 69 6.38 -6.21 18.75
C ASP A 69 7.62 -6.17 19.68
N HIS A 70 8.73 -5.60 19.21
CA HIS A 70 10.00 -5.52 19.95
C HIS A 70 10.34 -4.10 20.42
N TYR A 71 9.39 -3.16 20.39
CA TYR A 71 9.65 -1.74 20.70
C TYR A 71 10.13 -1.51 22.15
N ALA A 72 9.77 -2.41 23.07
CA ALA A 72 10.19 -2.35 24.48
C ALA A 72 11.64 -2.82 24.70
N GLU A 73 12.28 -3.40 23.68
CA GLU A 73 13.66 -3.87 23.70
C GLU A 73 14.57 -2.87 22.96
N PRO A 74 15.88 -2.80 23.26
CA PRO A 74 16.82 -1.98 22.52
C PRO A 74 17.03 -2.55 21.10
N LEU A 75 16.07 -2.30 20.21
CA LEU A 75 16.10 -2.79 18.84
C LEU A 75 17.08 -1.96 17.99
N THR A 76 18.06 -2.64 17.39
CA THR A 76 19.02 -2.02 16.48
C THR A 76 18.70 -2.32 15.02
N LEU A 77 19.13 -1.42 14.12
CA LEU A 77 19.05 -1.62 12.67
C LEU A 77 19.75 -2.92 12.25
N THR A 78 20.86 -3.26 12.90
CA THR A 78 21.65 -4.46 12.60
C THR A 78 20.90 -5.74 12.96
N GLU A 79 20.17 -5.77 14.08
CA GLU A 79 19.34 -6.91 14.46
C GLU A 79 18.16 -7.08 13.52
N LEU A 80 17.50 -5.98 13.16
CA LEU A 80 16.42 -6.01 12.16
C LEU A 80 16.95 -6.52 10.81
N ALA A 81 18.11 -6.04 10.36
CA ALA A 81 18.75 -6.48 9.12
C ALA A 81 19.08 -7.98 9.16
N LYS A 82 19.57 -8.48 10.30
CA LYS A 82 19.84 -9.90 10.49
C LYS A 82 18.56 -10.75 10.45
N HIS A 83 17.47 -10.28 11.08
CA HIS A 83 16.18 -10.98 11.11
C HIS A 83 15.56 -11.09 9.71
N PHE A 84 15.64 -10.02 8.92
CA PHE A 84 15.09 -9.97 7.55
C PHE A 84 16.09 -10.40 6.46
N HIS A 85 17.27 -10.90 6.85
CA HIS A 85 18.36 -11.33 5.95
C HIS A 85 18.81 -10.26 4.95
N PHE A 86 18.76 -8.99 5.36
CA PHE A 86 19.30 -7.86 4.61
C PHE A 86 20.67 -7.45 5.13
N ASN A 87 21.44 -6.79 4.27
CA ASN A 87 22.63 -6.09 4.76
C ASN A 87 22.18 -4.78 5.46
N PRO A 88 22.86 -4.33 6.52
CA PRO A 88 22.45 -3.13 7.28
C PRO A 88 22.37 -1.85 6.44
N SER A 89 23.30 -1.64 5.51
CA SER A 89 23.32 -0.44 4.66
C SER A 89 22.11 -0.39 3.72
N TYR A 90 21.73 -1.53 3.15
CA TYR A 90 20.55 -1.68 2.32
C TYR A 90 19.29 -1.46 3.13
N LEU A 91 19.19 -2.06 4.33
CA LEU A 91 18.02 -1.85 5.19
C LEU A 91 17.89 -0.39 5.60
N SER A 92 18.99 0.30 5.91
CA SER A 92 18.98 1.74 6.21
C SER A 92 18.36 2.55 5.06
N SER A 93 18.87 2.37 3.84
CA SER A 93 18.37 3.07 2.66
C SER A 93 16.93 2.68 2.33
N TYR A 94 16.60 1.40 2.46
CA TYR A 94 15.27 0.86 2.21
C TYR A 94 14.25 1.47 3.17
N PHE A 95 14.57 1.52 4.47
CA PHE A 95 13.73 2.10 5.50
C PHE A 95 13.52 3.60 5.26
N SER A 96 14.58 4.38 4.98
CA SER A 96 14.47 5.81 4.72
C SER A 96 13.83 6.16 3.36
N THR A 97 13.75 5.21 2.44
CA THR A 97 13.03 5.41 1.17
C THR A 97 11.52 5.24 1.39
N HIS A 98 11.13 4.28 2.24
CA HIS A 98 9.73 4.01 2.55
C HIS A 98 9.17 4.88 3.69
N ASN A 99 10.04 5.36 4.60
CA ASN A 99 9.70 6.28 5.68
C ASN A 99 10.42 7.61 5.48
N LYS A 100 9.74 8.73 5.75
CA LYS A 100 10.32 10.10 5.63
C LYS A 100 11.44 10.41 6.64
N GLN A 101 11.86 9.43 7.43
CA GLN A 101 12.76 9.55 8.58
C GLN A 101 13.59 8.26 8.71
N GLY A 102 14.80 8.40 9.25
CA GLY A 102 15.72 7.27 9.43
C GLY A 102 15.23 6.28 10.49
N PHE A 103 15.74 5.05 10.47
CA PHE A 103 15.37 4.02 11.45
C PHE A 103 15.58 4.46 12.89
N SER A 104 16.74 5.05 13.21
CA SER A 104 17.01 5.54 14.56
C SER A 104 16.12 6.70 14.96
N GLU A 105 15.72 7.56 14.01
CA GLU A 105 14.78 8.66 14.27
C GLU A 105 13.38 8.13 14.54
N TYR A 106 13.00 7.03 13.88
CA TYR A 106 11.69 6.38 14.05
C TYR A 106 11.50 5.73 15.43
N LEU A 107 12.58 5.30 16.08
CA LEU A 107 12.52 4.66 17.40
C LEU A 107 12.59 5.64 18.58
N ASN A 108 13.06 6.87 18.36
CA ASN A 108 13.21 7.91 19.40
C ASN A 108 11.93 8.73 19.59
#